data_AF-A0AA96J9Q3-F1
#
_entry.id   AF-A0AA96J9Q3-F1
#
_cell.length_a   1.000
_cell.length_b   1.000
_cell.length_c   1.000
_cell.angle_alpha   90.00
_cell.angle_beta   90.00
_cell.angle_gamma   90.00
#
_symmetry.space_group_name_H-M   'P 1'
#
loop_
_entity.id
_entity.type
_entity.pdbx_description
1 polymer ?
#
loop_
_entity_poly.entity_id
_entity_poly.type
_entity_poly.pdbx_seq_one_letter_code
_entity_poly.pdbx_strand_id
1 'polypeptide(L)'
;MALTKTRVSASSGMGDWMTQDTACRGEDRELFFQPDGPGARAWTPAPALERCAVCPVRGDCIMFALRHEQAGVWGLDEVTRKSIRRLVARQIGRLAAARPAGMEMTDGERAEQRDRLYAIEANMRLQGAGS
;
A
#
# COMPACT_ATOMS: atom_id res chain seq x y z
N MET A 1 18.03 7.31 19.83
CA MET A 1 16.85 6.42 19.66
C MET A 1 15.75 7.21 18.97
N ALA A 2 15.72 7.20 17.63
CA ALA A 2 14.71 7.93 16.87
C ALA A 2 13.44 7.09 16.77
N LEU A 3 12.33 7.63 17.28
CA LEU A 3 11.00 7.02 17.17
C LEU A 3 10.57 7.11 15.69
N THR A 4 10.78 6.05 14.92
CA THR A 4 10.26 5.96 13.54
C THR A 4 8.74 5.85 13.61
N LYS A 5 8.08 6.97 13.30
CA LYS A 5 6.62 7.10 13.32
C LYS A 5 6.05 6.45 12.05
N THR A 6 6.12 5.12 11.96
CA THR A 6 5.63 4.31 10.83
C THR A 6 4.10 4.18 10.80
N ARG A 7 3.35 5.19 11.24
CA ARG A 7 1.89 5.19 11.13
C ARG A 7 1.49 6.02 9.93
N VAL A 8 0.64 5.46 9.08
CA VAL A 8 -0.02 6.19 7.99
C VAL A 8 -0.73 7.42 8.59
N SER A 9 -0.33 8.62 8.19
CA SER A 9 -0.99 9.86 8.62
C SER A 9 -2.32 10.02 7.89
N ALA A 10 -3.41 10.29 8.62
CA ALA A 10 -4.77 10.37 8.07
C ALA A 10 -5.11 11.69 7.34
N SER A 11 -4.11 12.49 6.93
CA SER A 11 -4.33 13.84 6.38
C SER A 11 -4.02 13.93 4.88
N SER A 12 -4.96 14.55 4.15
CA SER A 12 -5.06 14.73 2.67
C SER A 12 -3.94 15.56 2.00
N GLY A 13 -2.72 15.53 2.52
CA GLY A 13 -1.58 16.10 1.81
C GLY A 13 -1.04 15.08 0.82
N MET A 14 -1.06 15.39 -0.48
CA MET A 14 -0.14 14.82 -1.47
C MET A 14 1.30 15.32 -1.15
N GLY A 15 1.73 15.15 0.10
CA GLY A 15 2.79 15.93 0.73
C GLY A 15 4.06 15.12 0.84
N ASP A 16 5.06 15.52 0.06
CA ASP A 16 6.52 15.45 0.28
C ASP A 16 7.17 14.15 0.79
N TRP A 17 6.43 13.07 1.04
CA TRP A 17 6.99 11.82 1.58
C TRP A 17 7.91 11.13 0.57
N MET A 18 7.69 11.36 -0.74
CA MET A 18 8.59 10.85 -1.78
C MET A 18 9.91 11.63 -1.86
N THR A 19 9.96 12.87 -1.37
CA THR A 19 11.18 13.70 -1.37
C THR A 19 11.98 13.56 -0.07
N GLN A 20 11.34 13.07 1.00
CA GLN A 20 11.98 12.66 2.24
C GLN A 20 13.02 11.55 2.02
N ASP A 21 13.79 11.27 3.07
CA ASP A 21 14.81 10.22 3.06
C ASP A 21 14.17 8.83 2.98
N THR A 22 14.09 8.28 1.76
CA THR A 22 13.53 6.95 1.49
C THR A 22 14.64 5.92 1.44
N ALA A 23 14.46 4.79 2.13
CA ALA A 23 15.48 3.74 2.16
C ALA A 23 15.81 3.19 0.75
N CYS A 24 14.84 3.16 -0.16
CA CYS A 24 15.07 2.67 -1.53
C CYS A 24 15.84 3.65 -2.42
N ARG A 25 16.12 4.88 -1.97
CA ARG A 25 16.85 5.87 -2.78
C ARG A 25 18.29 5.42 -3.00
N GLY A 26 18.70 5.36 -4.26
CA GLY A 26 20.06 4.96 -4.66
C GLY A 26 20.26 3.45 -4.86
N GLU A 27 19.24 2.63 -4.58
CA GLU A 27 19.23 1.20 -4.90
C GLU A 27 18.96 0.96 -6.40
N ASP A 28 19.32 -0.23 -6.88
CA ASP A 28 18.97 -0.66 -8.24
C ASP A 28 17.44 -0.80 -8.37
N ARG A 29 16.89 -0.26 -9.46
CA ARG A 29 15.47 -0.32 -9.78
C ARG A 29 15.03 -1.77 -10.01
N GLU A 30 15.87 -2.62 -10.59
CA GLU A 30 15.55 -4.03 -10.85
C GLU A 30 15.27 -4.82 -9.56
N LEU A 31 15.73 -4.31 -8.41
CA LEU A 31 15.40 -4.89 -7.11
C LEU A 31 13.89 -4.83 -6.83
N PHE A 32 13.22 -3.76 -7.25
CA PHE A 32 11.82 -3.47 -6.92
C PHE A 32 10.84 -3.89 -8.01
N PHE A 33 11.29 -4.07 -9.24
CA PHE A 33 10.43 -4.37 -10.38
C PHE A 33 10.83 -5.70 -11.00
N GLN A 34 9.85 -6.59 -11.17
CA GLN A 34 10.08 -7.85 -11.84
C GLN A 34 10.49 -7.59 -13.31
N PRO A 35 11.61 -8.16 -13.78
CA PRO A 35 12.01 -8.05 -15.18
C PRO A 35 11.02 -8.80 -16.07
N ASP A 36 10.71 -8.21 -17.22
CA ASP A 36 9.83 -8.74 -18.25
C ASP A 36 10.59 -9.14 -19.53
N GLY A 37 9.99 -10.05 -20.29
CA GLY A 37 10.50 -10.46 -21.61
C GLY A 37 11.35 -11.75 -21.64
N PRO A 38 11.76 -12.17 -22.86
CA PRO A 38 12.52 -13.40 -23.07
C PRO A 38 13.89 -13.33 -22.39
N GLY A 39 14.25 -14.37 -21.62
CA GLY A 39 15.51 -14.41 -20.89
C GLY A 39 15.51 -13.64 -19.58
N ALA A 40 14.35 -13.16 -19.11
CA ALA A 40 14.21 -12.55 -17.79
C ALA A 40 14.77 -13.46 -16.70
N ARG A 41 15.62 -12.90 -15.84
CA ARG A 41 16.20 -13.62 -14.71
C ARG A 41 15.10 -13.94 -13.69
N ALA A 42 15.27 -15.07 -12.99
CA ALA A 42 14.46 -15.36 -11.81
C ALA A 42 14.53 -14.19 -10.81
N TRP A 43 13.36 -13.69 -10.42
CA TRP A 43 13.21 -12.53 -9.56
C TRP A 43 12.34 -12.87 -8.35
N THR A 44 12.66 -12.27 -7.21
CA THR A 44 11.92 -12.42 -5.96
C THR A 44 11.76 -11.05 -5.30
N PRO A 45 10.60 -10.75 -4.68
CA PRO A 45 10.39 -9.48 -3.99
C PRO A 45 11.12 -9.39 -2.66
N ALA A 46 11.67 -10.49 -2.11
CA ALA A 46 12.20 -10.55 -0.75
C ALA A 46 13.26 -9.46 -0.44
N PRO A 47 14.29 -9.25 -1.28
CA PRO A 47 15.30 -8.21 -1.03
C PRO A 47 14.70 -6.79 -1.01
N ALA A 48 13.77 -6.49 -1.92
CA ALA A 48 13.07 -5.20 -1.92
C ALA A 48 12.17 -5.04 -0.69
N LEU A 49 11.52 -6.12 -0.23
CA LEU A 49 10.69 -6.11 0.97
C LEU A 49 11.51 -5.88 2.25
N GLU A 50 12.71 -6.46 2.33
CA GLU A 50 13.67 -6.18 3.42
C GLU A 50 14.04 -4.70 3.45
N ARG A 51 14.34 -4.11 2.28
CA ARG A 51 14.62 -2.66 2.20
C ARG A 51 13.41 -1.81 2.57
N CYS A 52 12.21 -2.23 2.15
CA CYS A 52 10.97 -1.56 2.54
C CYS A 52 10.73 -1.60 4.05
N ALA A 53 11.09 -2.69 4.73
CA ALA A 53 10.80 -2.89 6.15
C ALA A 53 11.43 -1.83 7.06
N VAL A 54 12.59 -1.30 6.67
CA VAL A 54 13.29 -0.22 7.41
C VAL A 54 12.96 1.18 6.89
N CYS A 55 12.12 1.31 5.86
CA CYS A 55 11.81 2.60 5.24
C CYS A 55 10.85 3.43 6.11
N PRO A 56 11.21 4.70 6.46
CA PRO A 56 10.39 5.52 7.35
C PRO A 56 9.03 5.90 6.73
N VAL A 57 8.96 5.96 5.40
CA VAL A 57 7.74 6.34 4.63
C VAL A 57 6.96 5.13 4.11
N ARG A 58 7.23 3.91 4.63
CA ARG A 58 6.62 2.67 4.13
C ARG A 58 5.09 2.73 4.11
N GLY A 59 4.47 3.33 5.12
CA GLY A 59 3.02 3.46 5.20
C GLY A 59 2.43 4.32 4.08
N ASP A 60 3.01 5.49 3.83
CA ASP A 60 2.55 6.39 2.77
C ASP A 60 2.77 5.76 1.39
N CYS A 61 3.88 5.04 1.22
CA CYS A 61 4.18 4.27 0.01
C CYS A 61 3.13 3.18 -0.28
N ILE A 62 2.72 2.41 0.73
CA ILE A 62 1.66 1.39 0.61
C ILE A 62 0.33 2.06 0.23
N MET A 63 -0.05 3.14 0.91
CA MET A 63 -1.30 3.86 0.63
C MET A 63 -1.35 4.39 -0.79
N PHE A 64 -0.24 4.99 -1.26
CA PHE A 64 -0.12 5.44 -2.63
C PHE A 64 -0.31 4.30 -3.63
N ALA A 65 0.36 3.16 -3.42
CA ALA A 65 0.29 2.03 -4.35
C ALA A 65 -1.04 1.26 -4.31
N LEU A 66 -1.78 1.31 -3.19
CA LEU A 66 -3.14 0.79 -3.12
C LEU A 66 -4.13 1.65 -3.92
N ARG A 67 -3.94 2.97 -3.97
CA ARG A 67 -4.78 3.89 -4.75
C ARG A 67 -4.50 3.88 -6.25
N HIS A 68 -3.25 3.71 -6.66
CA HIS A 68 -2.82 3.95 -8.06
C HIS A 68 -2.32 2.71 -8.81
N GLU A 69 -2.58 1.49 -8.30
CA GLU A 69 -2.18 0.22 -8.93
C GLU A 69 -0.76 0.22 -9.53
N GLN A 70 0.25 0.44 -8.69
CA GLN A 70 1.63 0.45 -9.14
C GLN A 70 2.15 -0.98 -9.38
N ALA A 71 3.05 -1.16 -10.35
CA ALA A 71 3.78 -2.42 -10.58
C ALA A 71 4.94 -2.58 -9.59
N GLY A 72 5.36 -3.81 -9.30
CA GLY A 72 6.55 -4.08 -8.46
C GLY A 72 6.31 -3.92 -6.96
N VAL A 73 7.38 -3.65 -6.20
CA VAL A 73 7.37 -3.53 -4.73
C VAL A 73 7.23 -2.06 -4.30
N TRP A 74 6.18 -1.76 -3.55
CA TRP A 74 5.86 -0.44 -3.00
C TRP A 74 5.44 -0.59 -1.54
N GLY A 75 6.43 -0.77 -0.66
CA GLY A 75 6.24 -1.11 0.76
C GLY A 75 5.68 -2.53 1.02
N LEU A 76 5.00 -3.10 0.03
CA LEU A 76 4.49 -4.47 -0.09
C LEU A 76 4.74 -4.94 -1.53
N ASP A 77 4.66 -6.24 -1.79
CA ASP A 77 4.66 -6.78 -3.15
C ASP A 77 3.28 -6.63 -3.82
N GLU A 78 3.23 -6.81 -5.14
CA GLU A 78 2.02 -6.63 -5.93
C GLU A 78 0.92 -7.64 -5.58
N VAL A 79 1.28 -8.89 -5.29
CA VAL A 79 0.33 -9.97 -4.95
C VAL A 79 -0.40 -9.64 -3.65
N THR A 80 0.34 -9.17 -2.64
CA THR A 80 -0.21 -8.70 -1.37
C THR A 80 -1.12 -7.49 -1.59
N ARG A 81 -0.70 -6.48 -2.37
CA ARG A 81 -1.54 -5.30 -2.65
C ARG A 81 -2.82 -5.68 -3.40
N LYS A 82 -2.75 -6.58 -4.38
CA LYS A 82 -3.91 -7.11 -5.12
C LYS A 82 -4.89 -7.83 -4.20
N SER A 83 -4.38 -8.58 -3.22
CA SER A 83 -5.20 -9.26 -2.21
C SER A 83 -5.93 -8.26 -1.32
N ILE A 84 -5.26 -7.20 -0.88
CA ILE A 84 -5.87 -6.10 -0.11
C ILE A 84 -6.97 -5.41 -0.93
N ARG A 85 -6.70 -5.04 -2.20
CA ARG A 85 -7.72 -4.40 -3.07
C ARG A 85 -8.97 -5.25 -3.22
N ARG A 86 -8.81 -6.56 -3.42
CA ARG A 86 -9.93 -7.52 -3.49
C ARG A 86 -10.71 -7.61 -2.18
N LEU A 87 -10.02 -7.65 -1.04
CA LEU A 87 -10.65 -7.67 0.29
C LEU A 87 -11.51 -6.42 0.51
N VAL A 88 -10.92 -5.24 0.29
CA VAL A 88 -11.58 -3.95 0.46
C VAL A 88 -12.77 -3.80 -0.49
N ALA A 89 -12.64 -4.20 -1.76
CA ALA A 89 -13.75 -4.18 -2.70
C ALA A 89 -14.96 -5.02 -2.22
N ARG A 90 -14.70 -6.22 -1.67
CA ARG A 90 -15.76 -7.06 -1.08
C ARG A 90 -16.41 -6.41 0.14
N GLN A 91 -15.61 -5.80 1.01
CA GLN A 91 -16.12 -5.15 2.22
C GLN A 91 -16.98 -3.94 1.88
N ILE A 92 -16.56 -3.11 0.91
CA ILE A 92 -17.37 -2.01 0.38
C ILE A 92 -18.68 -2.54 -0.21
N GLY A 93 -18.62 -3.63 -0.99
CA GLY A 93 -19.82 -4.26 -1.56
C GLY A 93 -20.82 -4.69 -0.47
N ARG A 94 -20.33 -5.29 0.62
CA ARG A 94 -21.17 -5.66 1.77
C ARG A 94 -21.76 -4.45 2.48
N LEU A 95 -20.96 -3.40 2.70
CA LEU A 95 -21.42 -2.16 3.34
C LEU A 95 -22.50 -1.47 2.50
N ALA A 96 -22.33 -1.44 1.18
CA ALA A 96 -23.34 -0.92 0.26
C ALA A 96 -24.63 -1.75 0.33
N ALA A 97 -24.53 -3.07 0.33
CA ALA A 97 -25.68 -3.98 0.37
C ALA A 97 -26.44 -3.94 1.72
N ALA A 98 -25.76 -3.56 2.81
CA ALA A 98 -26.36 -3.43 4.13
C ALA A 98 -27.11 -2.09 4.34
N ARG A 99 -27.04 -1.14 3.40
CA ARG A 99 -27.74 0.15 3.54
C ARG A 99 -29.25 -0.02 3.38
N PRO A 100 -30.07 0.79 4.07
CA PRO A 100 -31.52 0.79 3.89
C PRO A 100 -31.91 1.06 2.44
N ALA A 101 -33.04 0.50 2.01
CA ALA A 101 -33.60 0.76 0.69
C ALA A 101 -33.78 2.27 0.47
N GLY A 102 -33.34 2.78 -0.68
CA GLY A 102 -33.39 4.20 -1.03
C GLY A 102 -32.26 5.07 -0.48
N MET A 103 -31.32 4.50 0.30
CA MET A 103 -30.13 5.20 0.79
C MET A 103 -28.88 4.70 0.05
N GLU A 104 -28.76 5.10 -1.21
CA GLU A 104 -27.59 4.76 -2.02
C GLU A 104 -26.30 5.35 -1.41
N MET A 105 -25.19 4.67 -1.63
CA MET A 105 -23.87 5.13 -1.23
C MET A 105 -23.25 5.92 -2.39
N THR A 106 -22.98 7.19 -2.15
CA THR A 106 -22.34 8.08 -3.13
C THR A 106 -20.94 7.61 -3.47
N ASP A 107 -20.42 8.03 -4.62
CA ASP A 107 -19.04 7.74 -5.03
C ASP A 107 -18.02 8.32 -4.05
N GLY A 108 -18.33 9.48 -3.46
CA GLY A 108 -17.51 10.12 -2.41
C GLY A 108 -17.43 9.28 -1.14
N GLU A 109 -18.58 8.87 -0.58
CA GLU A 109 -18.63 7.97 0.60
C GLU A 109 -17.91 6.64 0.31
N ARG A 110 -18.08 6.10 -0.90
CA ARG A 110 -17.42 4.87 -1.33
C ARG A 110 -15.90 5.04 -1.37
N ALA A 111 -15.41 6.15 -1.91
CA ALA A 111 -13.98 6.44 -1.97
C ALA A 111 -13.38 6.67 -0.58
N GLU A 112 -14.06 7.41 0.29
CA GLU A 112 -13.63 7.62 1.67
C GLU A 112 -13.56 6.30 2.45
N GLN A 113 -14.60 5.46 2.32
CA GLN A 113 -14.62 4.17 3.00
C GLN A 113 -13.53 3.23 2.48
N ARG A 114 -13.24 3.27 1.17
CA ARG A 114 -12.11 2.54 0.58
C ARG A 114 -10.79 2.98 1.20
N ASP A 115 -10.55 4.28 1.28
CA ASP A 115 -9.30 4.83 1.80
C ASP A 115 -9.13 4.51 3.29
N ARG A 116 -10.22 4.56 4.06
CA ARG A 116 -10.23 4.12 5.47
C ARG A 116 -9.84 2.65 5.61
N LEU A 117 -10.39 1.78 4.77
CA LEU A 117 -10.08 0.34 4.80
C LEU A 117 -8.64 0.06 4.35
N TYR A 118 -8.13 0.77 3.33
CA TYR A 118 -6.72 0.69 2.97
C TYR A 118 -5.79 1.11 4.11
N ALA A 119 -6.13 2.17 4.84
CA ALA A 119 -5.33 2.59 6.00
C ALA A 119 -5.31 1.52 7.10
N ILE A 120 -6.44 0.87 7.37
CA ILE A 120 -6.53 -0.23 8.34
C ILE A 120 -5.64 -1.40 7.91
N GLU A 121 -5.78 -1.88 6.68
CA GLU A 121 -4.99 -2.99 6.15
C GLU A 121 -3.49 -2.65 6.12
N ALA A 122 -3.14 -1.45 5.66
CA ALA A 122 -1.75 -0.97 5.66
C ALA A 122 -1.17 -0.99 7.08
N ASN A 123 -1.88 -0.45 8.07
CA ASN A 123 -1.42 -0.45 9.46
C ASN A 123 -1.27 -1.86 10.04
N MET A 124 -2.19 -2.78 9.75
CA MET A 124 -2.07 -4.18 10.17
C MET A 124 -0.80 -4.83 9.62
N ARG A 125 -0.47 -4.58 8.34
CA ARG A 125 0.75 -5.11 7.71
C ARG A 125 2.02 -4.48 8.26
N LEU A 126 1.99 -3.21 8.63
CA LEU A 126 3.12 -2.52 9.26
C LEU A 126 3.37 -3.05 10.68
N GLN A 127 2.32 -3.37 11.43
CA GLN A 127 2.42 -3.89 12.80
C GLN A 127 2.80 -5.39 12.85
N GLY A 128 2.40 -6.18 11.86
CA GLY A 128 2.70 -7.61 11.78
C GLY A 128 4.10 -7.98 11.27
N ALA A 129 4.93 -7.00 10.88
CA ALA A 129 6.29 -7.22 10.37
C ALA A 129 7.36 -7.36 11.48
N GLY A 130 6.96 -7.56 12.74
CA GLY A 130 7.85 -7.58 13.90
C GLY A 130 7.62 -8.73 14.89
N SER A 131 7.00 -9.83 14.45
CA SER A 131 6.76 -11.04 15.26
C SER A 131 7.47 -12.25 14.70
#